data_AF-A0A7W1AWK4-F1
#
_entry.id   AF-A0A7W1AWK4-F1
#
_cell.length_a   1.000
_cell.length_b   1.000
_cell.length_c   1.000
_cell.angle_alpha   90.00
_cell.angle_beta   90.00
_cell.angle_gamma   90.00
#
_symmetry.space_group_name_H-M   'P 1'
#
loop_
_entity.id
_entity.type
_entity.pdbx_description
1 polymer ?
#
loop_
_entity_poly.entity_id
_entity_poly.type
_entity_poly.pdbx_seq_one_letter_code
_entity_poly.pdbx_strand_id
1 'polypeptide(L)'
;MWSVQQAKARLSEVMRLARAGDPQTIGSSDPCIVVSAEAFAQAQRPVHLGGFLVESAPTGYTLRLPDRASKRGDPFADAGSADQ
;
A
#
# COMPACT_ATOMS: atom_id res chain seq x y z
N MET A 1 -6.63 -6.26 23.51
CA MET A 1 -6.61 -7.65 23.01
C MET A 1 -7.42 -8.52 23.96
N TRP A 2 -8.43 -9.20 23.46
CA TRP A 2 -9.39 -9.98 24.26
C TRP A 2 -8.99 -11.46 24.29
N SER A 3 -9.16 -12.14 25.42
CA SER A 3 -9.21 -13.60 25.38
C SER A 3 -10.54 -14.06 24.76
N VAL A 4 -10.57 -15.29 24.22
CA VAL A 4 -11.81 -15.88 23.67
C VAL A 4 -12.92 -15.89 24.72
N GLN A 5 -12.58 -16.20 25.97
CA GLN A 5 -13.54 -16.30 27.07
C GLN A 5 -14.13 -14.92 27.43
N GLN A 6 -13.28 -13.88 27.49
CA GLN A 6 -13.72 -12.50 27.74
C GLN A 6 -14.60 -11.99 26.61
N ALA A 7 -14.23 -12.26 25.35
CA ALA A 7 -15.01 -11.84 24.20
C ALA A 7 -16.40 -12.49 24.18
N LYS A 8 -16.51 -13.78 24.53
CA LYS A 8 -17.81 -14.47 24.64
C LYS A 8 -18.69 -13.84 25.73
N ALA A 9 -18.13 -13.57 26.90
CA ALA A 9 -18.87 -12.97 28.02
C ALA A 9 -19.29 -11.51 27.75
N ARG A 10 -18.59 -10.81 26.85
CA ARG A 10 -18.77 -9.38 26.58
C ARG A 10 -18.97 -9.09 25.10
N LEU A 11 -19.62 -10.00 24.37
CA LEU A 11 -19.74 -9.90 22.92
C LEU A 11 -20.41 -8.59 22.47
N SER A 12 -21.44 -8.14 23.18
CA SER A 12 -22.12 -6.87 22.90
C SER A 12 -21.18 -5.66 22.98
N GLU A 13 -20.24 -5.67 23.93
CA GLU A 13 -19.25 -4.60 24.09
C GLU A 13 -18.19 -4.65 22.99
N VAL A 14 -17.70 -5.85 22.65
CA VAL A 14 -16.78 -6.04 21.52
C VAL A 14 -17.41 -5.51 20.23
N MET A 15 -18.68 -5.83 19.97
CA MET A 15 -19.42 -5.31 18.81
C MET A 15 -19.70 -3.81 18.88
N ARG A 16 -19.86 -3.24 20.08
CA ARG A 16 -20.04 -1.78 20.26
C ARG A 16 -18.76 -1.05 19.88
N LEU A 17 -17.61 -1.52 20.34
CA LEU A 17 -16.29 -0.96 20.00
C LEU A 17 -15.99 -1.11 18.50
N ALA A 18 -16.24 -2.28 17.93
CA ALA A 18 -16.07 -2.51 16.49
C ALA A 18 -16.93 -1.58 15.63
N ARG A 19 -18.15 -1.25 16.08
CA ARG A 19 -19.03 -0.27 15.41
C ARG A 19 -18.60 1.18 15.61
N ALA A 20 -17.90 1.49 16.70
CA ALA A 20 -17.32 2.81 16.94
C ALA A 20 -16.08 3.09 16.06
N GLY A 21 -15.64 2.11 15.28
CA GLY A 21 -14.48 2.22 14.39
C GLY A 21 -13.20 1.60 14.94
N ASP A 22 -13.23 1.06 16.17
CA ASP A 22 -12.06 0.42 16.79
C ASP A 22 -12.06 -1.10 16.56
N PRO A 23 -11.12 -1.66 15.77
CA PRO A 23 -11.01 -3.10 15.57
C PRO A 23 -10.68 -3.84 16.86
N GLN A 24 -11.36 -4.97 17.12
CA GLN A 24 -11.16 -5.76 18.33
C GLN A 24 -10.51 -7.10 18.01
N THR A 25 -9.30 -7.32 18.52
CA THR A 25 -8.56 -8.59 18.36
C THR A 25 -8.90 -9.58 19.49
N ILE A 26 -9.20 -10.83 19.13
CA ILE A 26 -9.56 -11.93 20.03
C ILE A 26 -8.58 -13.09 19.86
N GLY A 27 -7.99 -13.57 20.95
CA GLY A 27 -7.08 -14.72 20.97
C GLY A 27 -5.62 -14.35 20.69
N SER A 28 -4.68 -15.19 21.15
CA SER A 28 -3.23 -14.95 21.06
C SER A 28 -2.46 -15.86 20.09
N SER A 29 -2.84 -17.13 19.98
CA SER A 29 -2.15 -18.09 19.10
C SER A 29 -2.72 -18.11 17.68
N ASP A 30 -4.01 -17.83 17.53
CA ASP A 30 -4.71 -17.69 16.25
C ASP A 30 -5.71 -16.51 16.38
N PRO A 31 -5.24 -15.27 16.18
CA PRO A 31 -6.03 -14.09 16.50
C PRO A 31 -7.08 -13.81 15.41
N CYS A 32 -8.33 -13.67 15.83
CA CYS A 32 -9.42 -13.16 14.98
C CYS A 32 -9.64 -11.67 15.24
N ILE A 33 -9.98 -10.90 14.21
CA ILE A 33 -10.31 -9.47 14.32
C ILE A 33 -11.79 -9.27 14.04
N VAL A 34 -12.47 -8.54 14.93
CA VAL A 34 -13.84 -8.09 14.74
C VAL A 34 -13.85 -6.62 14.34
N VAL A 35 -14.46 -6.33 13.20
CA VAL A 35 -14.68 -4.98 12.66
C VAL A 35 -16.15 -4.80 12.29
N SER A 36 -16.59 -3.56 12.08
CA SER A 36 -17.91 -3.32 11.50
C SER A 36 -17.99 -3.85 10.06
N ALA A 37 -19.19 -4.24 9.64
CA ALA A 37 -19.43 -4.68 8.26
C ALA A 37 -19.11 -3.56 7.25
N GLU A 38 -19.36 -2.30 7.61
CA GLU A 38 -19.02 -1.13 6.82
C GLU A 38 -17.51 -1.01 6.60
N ALA A 39 -16.71 -1.09 7.67
CA ALA A 39 -15.25 -1.02 7.59
C ALA A 39 -14.69 -2.17 6.73
N PHE A 40 -15.24 -3.37 6.88
CA PHE A 40 -14.88 -4.51 6.04
C PHE A 40 -15.23 -4.29 4.56
N ALA A 41 -16.43 -3.77 4.27
CA ALA A 41 -16.84 -3.45 2.91
C ALA A 41 -15.96 -2.36 2.28
N GLN A 42 -15.57 -1.35 3.05
CA GLN A 42 -14.69 -0.28 2.59
C GLN A 42 -13.28 -0.80 2.27
N ALA A 43 -12.72 -1.67 3.11
CA ALA A 43 -11.41 -2.29 2.89
C ALA A 43 -11.40 -3.22 1.66
N GLN A 44 -12.53 -3.82 1.31
CA GLN A 44 -12.66 -4.66 0.12
C GLN A 44 -12.84 -3.86 -1.19
N ARG A 45 -13.01 -2.53 -1.12
CA ARG A 45 -13.13 -1.73 -2.34
C ARG A 45 -11.80 -1.79 -3.10
N PRO A 46 -11.81 -2.12 -4.40
CA PRO A 46 -10.60 -2.09 -5.19
C PRO A 46 -10.05 -0.68 -5.20
N VAL A 47 -8.79 -0.53 -4.77
CA VAL A 47 -8.08 0.73 -4.94
C VAL A 47 -7.78 0.87 -6.43
N HIS A 48 -8.46 1.81 -7.10
CA HIS A 48 -8.19 2.14 -8.49
C HIS A 48 -6.87 2.92 -8.58
N LEU A 49 -5.75 2.19 -8.45
CA LEU A 49 -4.40 2.75 -8.50
C LEU A 49 -4.14 3.57 -9.78
N GLY A 50 -4.80 3.23 -10.89
CA GLY A 50 -4.70 4.00 -12.14
C GLY A 50 -5.20 5.44 -12.02
N GLY A 51 -6.31 5.68 -11.32
CA GLY A 51 -6.82 7.03 -11.09
C GLY A 51 -5.87 7.83 -10.20
N PHE A 52 -5.42 7.23 -9.10
CA PHE A 52 -4.44 7.83 -8.19
C PHE A 52 -3.14 8.20 -8.90
N LEU A 53 -2.64 7.34 -9.80
CA LEU A 53 -1.43 7.61 -10.57
C LEU A 53 -1.60 8.80 -11.51
N VAL A 54 -2.77 9.00 -12.12
CA VAL A 54 -3.02 10.18 -12.97
C VAL A 54 -3.16 11.45 -12.12
N GLU A 55 -3.90 11.38 -11.01
CA GLU A 55 -4.10 12.52 -10.10
C GLU A 55 -2.81 12.97 -9.41
N SER A 56 -1.96 12.01 -9.05
CA SER A 56 -0.70 12.23 -8.35
C SER A 56 0.50 12.30 -9.29
N ALA A 57 0.30 12.11 -10.60
CA ALA A 57 1.38 12.21 -11.57
C ALA A 57 1.94 13.63 -11.55
N PRO A 58 3.26 13.81 -11.34
CA PRO A 58 3.87 15.11 -11.53
C PRO A 58 3.59 15.56 -12.97
N THR A 59 3.07 16.77 -13.12
CA THR A 59 2.50 17.32 -14.38
C THR A 59 3.55 17.59 -15.48
N GLY A 60 4.75 17.05 -15.31
CA GLY A 60 5.90 17.25 -16.17
C GLY A 60 6.84 18.31 -15.62
N TYR A 61 8.13 17.98 -15.61
CA TYR A 61 9.20 18.95 -15.67
C TYR A 61 9.60 19.09 -17.14
N THR A 62 9.92 20.30 -17.59
CA THR A 62 10.43 20.52 -18.96
C THR A 62 11.81 19.86 -19.09
N LEU A 63 11.81 18.59 -19.49
CA LEU A 63 13.03 17.90 -19.94
C LEU A 63 13.56 18.65 -21.15
N ARG A 64 14.73 19.30 -20.98
CA ARG A 64 15.47 19.80 -22.13
C ARG A 64 15.86 18.58 -22.97
N LEU A 65 15.25 18.43 -24.14
CA LEU A 65 15.67 17.37 -25.05
C LEU A 65 17.12 17.63 -25.46
N PRO A 66 18.01 16.63 -25.40
CA PRO A 66 19.32 16.74 -26.00
C PRO A 66 19.16 16.98 -27.51
N ASP A 67 20.06 17.79 -28.07
CA ASP A 67 20.10 18.04 -29.51
C ASP A 67 20.31 16.70 -30.25
N ARG A 68 19.46 16.43 -31.24
CA ARG A 68 19.55 15.21 -32.07
C ARG A 68 20.82 15.18 -32.92
N ALA A 69 21.43 16.35 -33.17
CA ALA A 69 22.71 16.47 -33.84
C ALA A 69 23.91 16.25 -32.90
N SER A 70 23.69 16.19 -31.58
CA SER A 70 24.77 15.89 -30.64
C SER A 70 25.17 14.42 -30.77
N LYS A 71 26.47 14.18 -31.00
CA LYS A 71 27.03 12.83 -30.96
C LYS A 71 26.88 12.32 -29.52
N ARG A 72 25.98 11.36 -29.32
CA ARG A 72 25.99 10.54 -28.11
C ARG A 72 27.30 9.76 -28.12
N GLY A 73 28.12 9.91 -27.08
CA GLY A 73 29.30 9.06 -26.89
C GLY A 73 28.87 7.59 -26.85
N ASP A 74 29.72 6.70 -27.36
CA ASP A 74 29.47 5.27 -27.29
C ASP A 74 29.42 4.84 -25.82
N PRO A 75 28.28 4.35 -25.31
CA PRO A 75 28.13 3.95 -23.91
C PRO A 75 28.97 2.73 -23.52
N PHE A 76 29.65 2.09 -24.48
CA PHE A 76 30.52 0.93 -24.27
C PHE A 76 31.99 1.22 -24.59
N ALA A 77 32.37 2.47 -24.88
CA ALA A 77 33.76 2.83 -25.22
C ALA A 77 34.79 2.46 -24.14
N ASP A 78 34.39 2.48 -22.86
CA ASP A 78 35.27 2.10 -21.74
C ASP A 78 35.27 0.59 -21.43
N ALA A 79 34.45 -0.22 -22.11
CA ALA A 79 34.35 -1.65 -21.85
C ALA A 79 35.39 -2.51 -22.60
N GLY A 80 36.34 -1.87 -23.32
CA GLY A 80 37.22 -2.55 -24.26
C GLY A 80 38.70 -2.17 -24.22
N SER A 81 39.21 -1.58 -23.14
CA SER A 81 40.66 -1.44 -22.93
C SER A 81 41.14 -2.41 -21.85
N ALA A 82 41.10 -3.71 -22.18
CA ALA A 82 41.85 -4.75 -21.49
C ALA A 82 42.75 -5.47 -22.51
N ASP A 83 44.06 -5.36 -22.25
CA ASP A 83 45.20 -6.09 -22.83
C ASP A 83 45.57 -5.80 -24.30
N GLN A 84 46.72 -5.15 -24.54
CA GLN A 84 48.11 -5.67 -24.59
C GLN A 84 48.43 -6.39 -25.90
#